data_AF-A0A7C9IPP8-F1
#
_entry.id   AF-A0A7C9IPP8-F1
#
_cell.length_a   1.000
_cell.length_b   1.000
_cell.length_c   1.000
_cell.angle_alpha   90.00
_cell.angle_beta   90.00
_cell.angle_gamma   90.00
#
_symmetry.space_group_name_H-M   'P 1'
#
loop_
_entity.id
_entity.type
_entity.pdbx_description
1 polymer ?
#
loop_
_entity_poly.entity_id
_entity_poly.type
_entity_poly.pdbx_seq_one_letter_code
_entity_poly.pdbx_strand_id
1 'polypeptide(L)'
;MRGRVLKIFMVLLVLLPVGLTGYLANSLYNRKGVPEALENLTKQLFRSKEEERKAEIRAKALESKTEELQTAYDALVADLRGEVDSRDIRVRQFREKLEINFVDKVLFASGSAEVTPKGRDILSRVGAVLGKVKGKSIYVVGHTDNMPIHSALYPSNWELSSARASSVIRLLSEATGLSPERFTAMGRAFYQPVASNTTPEGRQENRRVDIIVADVPLLAGETGSQSMRGTVPGHPDKAAEEEEGASGEPLRQTAPPAGSGLSGGPDAGVTPAGEPGTTPPAASPPAVATPAAPS
;
A
#
# COMPACT_ATOMS: atom_id res chain seq x y z
N MET A 1 41.72 29.05 -90.75
CA MET A 1 40.69 28.49 -89.82
C MET A 1 41.29 27.61 -88.71
N ARG A 2 42.09 26.57 -89.01
CA ARG A 2 42.63 25.58 -88.02
C ARG A 2 43.00 26.11 -86.62
N GLY A 3 43.76 27.21 -86.51
CA GLY A 3 44.25 27.72 -85.21
C GLY A 3 43.19 28.18 -84.19
N ARG A 4 41.98 28.58 -84.63
CA ARG A 4 40.89 28.91 -83.68
C ARG A 4 40.26 27.65 -83.08
N VAL A 5 40.12 26.59 -83.88
CA VAL A 5 39.56 25.28 -83.46
C VAL A 5 40.43 24.67 -82.37
N LEU A 6 41.75 24.70 -82.53
CA LEU A 6 42.70 24.14 -81.55
C LEU A 6 42.60 24.84 -80.17
N LYS A 7 42.44 26.17 -80.14
CA LYS A 7 42.24 26.92 -78.89
C LYS A 7 40.93 26.56 -78.19
N ILE A 8 39.84 26.39 -78.95
CA ILE A 8 38.54 25.95 -78.41
C ILE A 8 38.66 24.53 -77.80
N PHE A 9 39.37 23.61 -78.49
CA PHE A 9 39.64 22.27 -77.97
C PHE A 9 40.46 22.27 -76.68
N MET A 10 41.52 23.09 -76.55
CA MET A 10 42.26 23.19 -75.28
C MET A 10 41.40 23.72 -74.13
N VAL A 11 40.56 24.73 -74.37
CA VAL A 11 39.66 25.27 -73.33
C VAL A 11 38.63 24.22 -72.90
N LEU A 12 38.05 23.47 -73.83
CA LEU A 12 37.16 22.35 -73.52
C LEU A 12 37.88 21.23 -72.74
N LEU A 13 39.12 20.90 -73.10
CA LEU A 13 39.91 19.85 -72.45
C LEU A 13 40.30 20.20 -71.00
N VAL A 14 40.40 21.49 -70.66
CA VAL A 14 40.62 21.95 -69.27
C VAL A 14 39.29 22.11 -68.51
N LEU A 15 38.23 22.62 -69.13
CA LEU A 15 36.94 22.84 -68.46
C LEU A 15 36.13 21.55 -68.25
N LEU A 16 36.23 20.56 -69.14
CA LEU A 16 35.53 19.27 -68.97
C LEU A 16 35.90 18.53 -67.68
N PRO A 17 37.18 18.30 -67.33
CA PRO A 17 37.51 17.61 -66.08
C PRO A 17 37.10 18.42 -64.84
N VAL A 18 37.16 19.76 -64.86
CA VAL A 18 36.71 20.61 -63.74
C VAL A 18 35.18 20.58 -63.60
N GLY A 19 34.45 20.66 -64.71
CA GLY A 19 32.99 20.53 -64.73
C GLY A 19 32.54 19.12 -64.33
N LEU A 20 33.28 18.09 -64.74
CA LEU A 20 32.98 16.69 -64.41
C LEU A 20 33.31 16.36 -62.95
N THR A 21 34.41 16.85 -62.37
CA THR A 21 34.68 16.67 -60.93
C THR A 21 33.70 17.47 -60.08
N GLY A 22 33.34 18.69 -60.48
CA GLY A 22 32.27 19.47 -59.85
C GLY A 22 30.92 18.76 -59.93
N TYR A 23 30.56 18.21 -61.10
CA TYR A 23 29.33 17.43 -61.29
C TYR A 23 29.33 16.12 -60.50
N LEU A 24 30.45 15.39 -60.45
CA LEU A 24 30.59 14.16 -59.67
C LEU A 24 30.52 14.45 -58.16
N ALA A 25 31.21 15.47 -57.67
CA ALA A 25 31.11 15.90 -56.27
C ALA A 25 29.68 16.30 -55.91
N ASN A 26 29.03 17.10 -56.76
CA ASN A 26 27.63 17.49 -56.60
C ASN A 26 26.66 16.29 -56.68
N SER A 27 26.92 15.32 -57.57
CA SER A 27 26.09 14.12 -57.76
C SER A 27 26.23 13.12 -56.60
N LEU A 28 27.43 13.00 -56.02
CA LEU A 28 27.67 12.24 -54.79
C LEU A 28 27.02 12.91 -53.58
N TYR A 29 27.07 14.24 -53.49
CA TYR A 29 26.49 15.02 -52.38
C TYR A 29 24.95 15.07 -52.44
N ASN A 30 24.38 15.37 -53.62
CA ASN A 30 22.93 15.39 -53.87
C ASN A 30 22.35 13.99 -54.17
N ARG A 31 23.06 12.90 -53.83
CA ARG A 31 22.48 11.55 -53.85
C ARG A 31 21.49 11.44 -52.70
N LYS A 32 20.22 11.75 -53.01
CA LYS A 32 19.10 12.18 -52.13
C LYS A 32 18.91 11.58 -50.72
N GLY A 33 19.57 10.50 -50.34
CA GLY A 33 19.47 9.91 -49.00
C GLY A 33 20.70 10.09 -48.10
N VAL A 34 21.86 10.53 -48.60
CA VAL A 34 23.10 10.59 -47.78
C VAL A 34 23.02 11.60 -46.61
N PRO A 35 22.66 12.89 -46.82
CA PRO A 35 22.53 13.84 -45.71
C PRO A 35 21.39 13.47 -44.75
N GLU A 36 20.25 12.98 -45.27
CA GLU A 36 19.10 12.56 -44.47
C GLU A 36 19.41 11.33 -43.59
N ALA A 37 20.14 10.35 -44.13
CA ALA A 37 20.61 9.19 -43.37
C ALA A 37 21.60 9.60 -42.27
N LEU A 38 22.48 10.57 -42.54
CA LEU A 38 23.42 11.09 -41.54
C LEU A 38 22.68 11.86 -40.42
N GLU A 39 21.67 12.66 -40.76
CA GLU A 39 20.83 13.36 -39.78
C GLU A 39 20.04 12.37 -38.92
N ASN A 40 19.43 11.36 -39.53
CA ASN A 40 18.66 10.34 -38.82
C ASN A 40 19.54 9.43 -37.94
N LEU A 41 20.73 9.04 -38.41
CA LEU A 41 21.72 8.33 -37.60
C LEU A 41 22.20 9.18 -36.41
N THR A 42 22.43 10.47 -36.63
CA THR A 42 22.78 11.42 -35.56
C THR A 42 21.66 11.52 -34.51
N LYS A 43 20.40 11.64 -34.94
CA LYS A 43 19.23 11.63 -34.04
C LYS A 43 19.10 10.30 -33.26
N GLN A 44 19.39 9.16 -33.90
CA GLN A 44 19.40 7.85 -33.24
C GLN A 44 20.51 7.74 -32.19
N LEU A 45 21.73 8.18 -32.50
CA LEU A 45 22.87 8.18 -31.56
C LEU A 45 22.61 9.07 -30.33
N PHE A 46 22.02 10.26 -30.52
CA PHE A 46 21.63 11.11 -29.39
C PHE A 46 20.56 10.44 -28.53
N ARG A 47 19.52 9.83 -29.12
CA ARG A 47 18.50 9.07 -28.38
C ARG A 47 19.10 7.90 -27.62
N SER A 48 19.98 7.11 -28.23
CA SER A 48 20.66 5.98 -27.57
C SER A 48 21.42 6.45 -26.34
N LYS A 49 22.28 7.48 -26.48
CA LYS A 49 23.02 8.06 -25.35
C LYS A 49 22.15 8.67 -24.26
N GLU A 50 20.98 9.22 -24.62
CA GLU A 50 20.05 9.76 -23.63
C GLU A 50 19.36 8.63 -22.83
N GLU A 51 18.94 7.55 -23.49
CA GLU A 51 18.37 6.38 -22.81
C GLU A 51 19.43 5.58 -22.02
N GLU A 52 20.65 5.43 -22.52
CA GLU A 52 21.80 4.89 -21.78
C GLU A 52 22.03 5.67 -20.48
N ARG A 53 22.07 7.01 -20.56
CA ARG A 53 22.25 7.88 -19.39
C ARG A 53 21.06 7.82 -18.42
N LYS A 54 19.83 7.71 -18.91
CA LYS A 54 18.63 7.49 -18.08
C LYS A 54 18.70 6.13 -17.37
N ALA A 55 19.14 5.08 -18.07
CA ALA A 55 19.30 3.75 -17.51
C ALA A 55 20.40 3.71 -16.43
N GLU A 56 21.55 4.37 -16.66
CA GLU A 56 22.63 4.51 -15.68
C GLU A 56 22.16 5.24 -14.41
N ILE A 57 21.52 6.39 -14.55
CA ILE A 57 20.94 7.15 -13.43
C ILE A 57 19.91 6.30 -12.67
N ARG A 58 19.05 5.56 -13.39
CA ARG A 58 18.05 4.67 -12.79
C ARG A 58 18.69 3.49 -12.06
N ALA A 59 19.73 2.88 -12.61
CA ALA A 59 20.47 1.79 -11.98
C ALA A 59 21.12 2.24 -10.68
N LYS A 60 21.83 3.38 -10.69
CA LYS A 60 22.46 3.96 -9.49
C LYS A 60 21.44 4.39 -8.42
N ALA A 61 20.27 4.89 -8.84
CA ALA A 61 19.17 5.17 -7.92
C ALA A 61 18.53 3.89 -7.35
N LEU A 62 18.58 2.76 -8.07
CA LEU A 62 18.11 1.46 -7.60
C LEU A 62 19.08 0.85 -6.58
N GLU A 63 20.37 0.91 -6.89
CA GLU A 63 21.49 0.48 -6.04
C GLU A 63 21.40 1.16 -4.66
N SER A 64 21.36 2.50 -4.62
CA SER A 64 21.22 3.26 -3.37
C SER A 64 19.92 2.95 -2.61
N LYS A 65 18.80 2.71 -3.31
CA LYS A 65 17.54 2.23 -2.70
C LYS A 65 17.65 0.83 -2.10
N THR A 66 18.52 -0.04 -2.62
CA THR A 66 18.79 -1.36 -2.06
C THR A 66 19.77 -1.30 -0.88
N GLU A 67 20.75 -0.41 -0.90
CA GLU A 67 21.64 -0.11 0.24
C GLU A 67 20.87 0.47 1.44
N GLU A 68 19.92 1.37 1.19
CA GLU A 68 19.01 1.92 2.22
C GLU A 68 18.19 0.81 2.90
N LEU A 69 17.65 -0.13 2.11
CA LEU A 69 16.90 -1.28 2.63
C LEU A 69 17.79 -2.31 3.32
N GLN A 70 19.02 -2.53 2.86
CA GLN A 70 20.00 -3.39 3.51
C GLN A 70 20.38 -2.83 4.89
N THR A 71 20.70 -1.54 4.95
CA THR A 71 20.97 -0.83 6.20
C THR A 71 19.80 -0.93 7.19
N ALA A 72 18.56 -0.86 6.70
CA ALA A 72 17.36 -1.04 7.51
C ALA A 72 17.13 -2.50 7.95
N TYR A 73 17.42 -3.48 7.10
CA TYR A 73 17.38 -4.90 7.43
C TYR A 73 18.37 -5.23 8.55
N ASP A 74 19.63 -4.82 8.41
CA ASP A 74 20.70 -5.09 9.38
C ASP A 74 20.41 -4.42 10.74
N ALA A 75 19.89 -3.18 10.72
CA ALA A 75 19.45 -2.48 11.93
C ALA A 75 18.27 -3.20 12.62
N LEU A 76 17.27 -3.69 11.89
CA LEU A 76 16.14 -4.44 12.47
C LEU A 76 16.59 -5.78 13.06
N VAL A 77 17.50 -6.50 12.40
CA VAL A 77 18.03 -7.77 12.91
C VAL A 77 18.88 -7.56 14.17
N ALA A 78 19.59 -6.43 14.29
CA ALA A 78 20.28 -6.04 15.51
C ALA A 78 19.31 -5.65 16.65
N ASP A 79 18.40 -4.70 16.39
CA ASP A 79 17.49 -4.12 17.40
C ASP A 79 16.39 -5.08 17.89
N LEU A 80 16.11 -6.15 17.13
CA LEU A 80 15.10 -7.17 17.43
C LEU A 80 15.70 -8.56 17.64
N ARG A 81 17.02 -8.66 17.85
CA ARG A 81 17.73 -9.94 17.89
C ARG A 81 17.10 -10.96 18.86
N GLY A 82 16.68 -10.54 20.04
CA GLY A 82 16.05 -11.44 21.03
C GLY A 82 14.74 -12.04 20.53
N GLU A 83 13.91 -11.25 19.85
CA GLU A 83 12.66 -11.71 19.24
C GLU A 83 12.88 -12.49 17.91
N VAL A 84 13.99 -12.28 17.21
CA VAL A 84 14.40 -13.09 16.05
C VAL A 84 14.93 -14.46 16.50
N ASP A 85 15.79 -14.49 17.51
CA ASP A 85 16.35 -15.71 18.09
C ASP A 85 15.24 -16.60 18.73
N SER A 86 14.19 -16.00 19.31
CA SER A 86 12.99 -16.73 19.79
C SER A 86 12.00 -17.14 18.70
N ARG A 87 12.22 -16.75 17.44
CA ARG A 87 11.32 -16.91 16.28
C ARG A 87 9.97 -16.20 16.42
N ASP A 88 9.88 -15.23 17.32
CA ASP A 88 8.72 -14.35 17.52
C ASP A 88 8.59 -13.31 16.39
N ILE A 89 9.73 -12.91 15.80
CA ILE A 89 9.83 -12.02 14.65
C ILE A 89 10.70 -12.66 13.56
N ARG A 90 10.38 -12.44 12.29
CA ARG A 90 11.18 -12.83 11.12
C ARG A 90 11.33 -11.65 10.17
N VAL A 91 12.57 -11.19 9.97
CA VAL A 91 12.90 -10.14 8.99
C VAL A 91 13.42 -10.80 7.70
N ARG A 92 12.95 -10.33 6.54
CA ARG A 92 13.41 -10.80 5.21
C ARG A 92 13.57 -9.63 4.26
N GLN A 93 14.67 -9.57 3.52
CA GLN A 93 14.83 -8.67 2.39
C GLN A 93 14.75 -9.45 1.08
N PHE A 94 14.06 -8.89 0.08
CA PHE A 94 13.99 -9.46 -1.27
C PHE A 94 13.91 -8.33 -2.29
N ARG A 95 15.01 -8.09 -3.03
CA ARG A 95 15.15 -6.97 -3.96
C ARG A 95 14.84 -5.63 -3.26
N GLU A 96 13.88 -4.88 -3.78
CA GLU A 96 13.45 -3.56 -3.28
C GLU A 96 12.31 -3.66 -2.24
N LYS A 97 12.12 -4.85 -1.64
CA LYS A 97 11.11 -5.16 -0.63
C LYS A 97 11.77 -5.60 0.67
N LEU A 98 11.29 -5.07 1.79
CA LEU A 98 11.59 -5.52 3.14
C LEU A 98 10.30 -6.05 3.79
N GLU A 99 10.35 -7.24 4.35
CA GLU A 99 9.25 -7.91 5.05
C GLU A 99 9.63 -8.13 6.52
N ILE A 100 8.72 -7.79 7.43
CA ILE A 100 8.86 -8.03 8.87
C ILE A 100 7.60 -8.76 9.33
N ASN A 101 7.74 -10.04 9.62
CA ASN A 101 6.66 -10.92 10.07
C ASN A 101 6.70 -11.06 11.60
N PHE A 102 5.56 -10.85 12.26
CA PHE A 102 5.40 -10.93 13.72
C PHE A 102 4.38 -12.03 14.06
N VAL A 103 4.72 -12.93 14.98
CA VAL A 103 3.74 -13.88 15.53
C VAL A 103 2.74 -13.13 16.43
N ASP A 104 1.44 -13.42 16.31
CA ASP A 104 0.35 -12.66 16.94
C ASP A 104 0.54 -12.38 18.44
N LYS A 105 0.94 -13.41 19.19
CA LYS A 105 1.20 -13.39 20.66
C LYS A 105 2.23 -12.34 21.12
N VAL A 106 3.01 -11.80 20.20
CA VAL A 106 4.11 -10.84 20.46
C VAL A 106 3.60 -9.42 20.51
N LEU A 107 2.54 -9.13 19.75
CA LEU A 107 1.92 -7.82 19.64
C LEU A 107 0.61 -7.74 20.42
N PHE A 108 -0.23 -8.78 20.37
CA PHE A 108 -1.61 -8.75 20.85
C PHE A 108 -1.93 -9.80 21.92
N ALA A 109 -2.96 -9.53 22.72
CA ALA A 109 -3.64 -10.55 23.50
C ALA A 109 -4.54 -11.44 22.59
N SER A 110 -4.83 -12.66 23.04
CA SER A 110 -5.68 -13.60 22.30
C SER A 110 -7.05 -12.99 21.98
N GLY A 111 -7.49 -13.08 20.72
CA GLY A 111 -8.77 -12.54 20.25
C GLY A 111 -8.90 -11.01 20.23
N SER A 112 -7.83 -10.27 20.59
CA SER A 112 -7.84 -8.80 20.64
C SER A 112 -7.04 -8.18 19.50
N ALA A 113 -7.39 -6.95 19.12
CA ALA A 113 -6.58 -6.06 18.28
C ALA A 113 -5.88 -4.94 19.08
N GLU A 114 -5.92 -4.97 20.42
CA GLU A 114 -5.16 -4.05 21.26
C GLU A 114 -3.68 -4.47 21.36
N VAL A 115 -2.78 -3.54 21.07
CA VAL A 115 -1.33 -3.75 21.17
C VAL A 115 -0.87 -3.70 22.63
N THR A 116 -0.36 -4.84 23.10
CA THR A 116 0.23 -5.04 24.43
C THR A 116 1.45 -4.12 24.67
N PRO A 117 1.85 -3.85 25.93
CA PRO A 117 3.03 -3.03 26.21
C PRO A 117 4.30 -3.50 25.48
N LYS A 118 4.65 -4.80 25.57
CA LYS A 118 5.77 -5.40 24.81
C LYS A 118 5.63 -5.17 23.30
N GLY A 119 4.41 -5.30 22.77
CA GLY A 119 4.12 -5.01 21.36
C GLY A 119 4.38 -3.56 20.97
N ARG A 120 4.08 -2.60 21.86
CA ARG A 120 4.36 -1.17 21.64
C ARG A 120 5.87 -0.90 21.64
N ASP A 121 6.61 -1.50 22.57
CA ASP A 121 8.08 -1.36 22.65
C ASP A 121 8.76 -1.89 21.38
N ILE A 122 8.30 -3.03 20.88
CA ILE A 122 8.78 -3.64 19.63
C ILE A 122 8.45 -2.76 18.43
N LEU A 123 7.19 -2.32 18.29
CA LEU A 123 6.77 -1.46 17.17
C LEU A 123 7.47 -0.09 17.20
N SER A 124 7.81 0.44 18.38
CA SER A 124 8.62 1.64 18.52
C SER A 124 10.03 1.46 17.93
N ARG A 125 10.73 0.36 18.26
CA ARG A 125 12.04 0.03 17.65
C ARG A 125 11.92 -0.14 16.13
N VAL A 126 10.91 -0.87 15.66
CA VAL A 126 10.62 -1.04 14.22
C VAL A 126 10.41 0.30 13.53
N GLY A 127 9.51 1.14 14.06
CA GLY A 127 9.19 2.45 13.49
C GLY A 127 10.38 3.41 13.48
N ALA A 128 11.28 3.33 14.48
CA ALA A 128 12.51 4.12 14.51
C ALA A 128 13.49 3.75 13.36
N VAL A 129 13.50 2.49 12.90
CA VAL A 129 14.24 2.08 11.69
C VAL A 129 13.47 2.47 10.42
N LEU A 130 12.16 2.21 10.35
CA LEU A 130 11.33 2.56 9.18
C LEU A 130 11.20 4.09 8.96
N GLY A 131 11.43 4.89 10.01
CA GLY A 131 11.56 6.33 9.96
C GLY A 131 12.80 6.81 9.21
N LYS A 132 13.85 5.98 9.12
CA LYS A 132 15.06 6.25 8.32
C LYS A 132 14.79 6.02 6.84
N VAL A 133 14.14 4.89 6.49
CA VAL A 133 13.78 4.53 5.09
C VAL A 133 12.78 5.52 4.50
N LYS A 134 13.17 6.27 3.47
CA LYS A 134 12.33 7.29 2.80
C LYS A 134 11.69 6.76 1.53
N GLY A 135 10.78 7.54 0.94
CA GLY A 135 10.16 7.29 -0.38
C GLY A 135 9.25 6.06 -0.53
N LYS A 136 9.29 5.10 0.39
CA LYS A 136 8.59 3.81 0.30
C LYS A 136 7.30 3.76 1.11
N SER A 137 6.30 3.08 0.59
CA SER A 137 5.05 2.78 1.28
C SER A 137 5.20 1.59 2.24
N ILE A 138 4.32 1.52 3.24
CA ILE A 138 4.33 0.54 4.33
C ILE A 138 2.95 -0.15 4.40
N TYR A 139 2.87 -1.39 3.96
CA TYR A 139 1.66 -2.22 4.07
C TYR A 139 1.70 -2.97 5.39
N VAL A 140 0.57 -3.05 6.07
CA VAL A 140 0.43 -3.89 7.26
C VAL A 140 -0.70 -4.87 7.02
N VAL A 141 -0.39 -6.16 7.06
CA VAL A 141 -1.29 -7.24 6.68
C VAL A 141 -1.58 -8.12 7.90
N GLY A 142 -2.84 -8.15 8.34
CA GLY A 142 -3.29 -9.02 9.42
C GLY A 142 -3.74 -10.39 8.90
N HIS A 143 -3.38 -11.44 9.63
CA HIS A 143 -3.76 -12.82 9.36
C HIS A 143 -4.28 -13.52 10.62
N THR A 144 -5.13 -14.53 10.43
CA THR A 144 -5.65 -15.41 11.47
C THR A 144 -5.35 -16.87 11.12
N ASP A 145 -5.55 -17.77 12.08
CA ASP A 145 -5.80 -19.18 11.74
C ASP A 145 -7.27 -19.37 11.34
N ASN A 146 -7.62 -20.61 10.97
CA ASN A 146 -8.96 -20.99 10.53
C ASN A 146 -9.98 -21.16 11.67
N MET A 147 -9.64 -20.91 12.94
CA MET A 147 -10.61 -21.01 14.02
C MET A 147 -11.61 -19.85 13.91
N PRO A 148 -12.93 -20.10 13.92
CA PRO A 148 -13.91 -19.02 13.85
C PRO A 148 -13.86 -18.17 15.13
N ILE A 149 -13.71 -16.86 14.99
CA ILE A 149 -13.99 -15.89 16.06
C ILE A 149 -15.36 -15.27 15.83
N HIS A 150 -16.16 -15.20 16.89
CA HIS A 150 -17.40 -14.43 16.94
C HIS A 150 -17.42 -13.67 18.26
N SER A 151 -17.35 -12.35 18.18
CA SER A 151 -17.34 -11.45 19.34
C SER A 151 -18.04 -10.13 19.00
N ALA A 152 -18.46 -9.38 20.01
CA ALA A 152 -19.16 -8.10 19.81
C ALA A 152 -18.29 -7.02 19.12
N LEU A 153 -16.96 -7.13 19.21
CA LEU A 153 -16.01 -6.21 18.55
C LEU A 153 -15.52 -6.74 17.19
N TYR A 154 -15.40 -8.06 17.05
CA TYR A 154 -14.95 -8.74 15.83
C TYR A 154 -15.94 -9.87 15.49
N PRO A 155 -16.92 -9.61 14.61
CA PRO A 155 -17.90 -10.62 14.18
C PRO A 155 -17.28 -11.81 13.44
N SER A 156 -16.15 -11.60 12.75
CA SER A 156 -15.38 -12.64 12.07
C SER A 156 -13.86 -12.35 12.08
N ASN A 157 -13.10 -13.29 11.50
CA ASN A 157 -11.65 -13.13 11.28
C ASN A 157 -11.28 -12.01 10.30
N TRP A 158 -12.21 -11.52 9.46
CA TRP A 158 -11.96 -10.36 8.60
C TRP A 158 -11.83 -9.07 9.42
N GLU A 159 -12.71 -8.84 10.37
CA GLU A 159 -12.68 -7.66 11.22
C GLU A 159 -11.49 -7.72 12.20
N LEU A 160 -11.22 -8.89 12.81
CA LEU A 160 -10.06 -9.07 13.68
C LEU A 160 -8.74 -8.80 12.94
N SER A 161 -8.54 -9.38 11.75
CA SER A 161 -7.30 -9.18 10.99
C SER A 161 -7.14 -7.73 10.50
N SER A 162 -8.22 -7.11 10.03
CA SER A 162 -8.21 -5.70 9.61
C SER A 162 -7.93 -4.75 10.78
N ALA A 163 -8.58 -4.96 11.94
CA ALA A 163 -8.37 -4.16 13.14
C ALA A 163 -6.93 -4.26 13.66
N ARG A 164 -6.32 -5.46 13.64
CA ARG A 164 -4.92 -5.67 14.03
C ARG A 164 -3.95 -4.89 13.13
N ALA A 165 -4.18 -4.89 11.81
CA ALA A 165 -3.38 -4.09 10.89
C ALA A 165 -3.50 -2.58 11.16
N SER A 166 -4.73 -2.08 11.34
CA SER A 166 -4.99 -0.67 11.67
C SER A 166 -4.39 -0.25 13.02
N SER A 167 -4.45 -1.10 14.04
CA SER A 167 -3.82 -0.87 15.35
C SER A 167 -2.30 -0.72 15.24
N VAL A 168 -1.63 -1.57 14.46
CA VAL A 168 -0.18 -1.50 14.24
C VAL A 168 0.20 -0.21 13.49
N ILE A 169 -0.55 0.16 12.45
CA ILE A 169 -0.34 1.42 11.71
C ILE A 169 -0.49 2.62 12.65
N ARG A 170 -1.54 2.64 13.47
CA ARG A 170 -1.79 3.71 14.43
C ARG A 170 -0.64 3.84 15.43
N LEU A 171 -0.19 2.74 16.03
CA LEU A 171 0.95 2.76 16.96
C LEU A 171 2.27 3.21 16.29
N LEU A 172 2.55 2.78 15.05
CA LEU A 172 3.74 3.21 14.31
C LEU A 172 3.70 4.71 13.99
N SER A 173 2.54 5.22 13.57
CA SER A 173 2.34 6.65 13.29
C SER A 173 2.48 7.49 14.57
N GLU A 174 1.77 7.13 15.64
CA GLU A 174 1.77 7.84 16.93
C GLU A 174 3.15 7.85 17.59
N ALA A 175 3.83 6.69 17.66
CA ALA A 175 5.06 6.55 18.42
C ALA A 175 6.32 7.08 17.69
N THR A 176 6.29 7.20 16.36
CA THR A 176 7.52 7.48 15.57
C THR A 176 7.39 8.59 14.53
N GLY A 177 6.22 9.24 14.41
CA GLY A 177 6.01 10.36 13.49
C GLY A 177 6.04 9.98 12.00
N LEU A 178 5.90 8.69 11.68
CA LEU A 178 5.73 8.21 10.32
C LEU A 178 4.43 8.76 9.73
N SER A 179 4.51 9.45 8.57
CA SER A 179 3.33 10.03 7.90
C SER A 179 2.26 8.95 7.65
N PRO A 180 0.99 9.18 8.08
CA PRO A 180 -0.13 8.29 7.81
C PRO A 180 -0.26 7.90 6.32
N GLU A 181 0.08 8.80 5.41
CA GLU A 181 0.01 8.64 3.95
C GLU A 181 0.90 7.50 3.42
N ARG A 182 1.94 7.09 4.17
CA ARG A 182 2.78 5.96 3.81
C ARG A 182 2.07 4.62 3.98
N PHE A 183 1.05 4.55 4.84
CA PHE A 183 0.52 3.28 5.33
C PHE A 183 -0.67 2.75 4.54
N THR A 184 -0.88 1.43 4.58
CA THR A 184 -2.08 0.78 4.07
C THR A 184 -2.41 -0.45 4.90
N ALA A 185 -3.59 -0.47 5.53
CA ALA A 185 -4.09 -1.60 6.31
C ALA A 185 -4.72 -2.65 5.40
N MET A 186 -4.46 -3.94 5.63
CA MET A 186 -5.13 -5.04 4.95
C MET A 186 -5.45 -6.17 5.93
N GLY A 187 -6.72 -6.59 5.99
CA GLY A 187 -7.10 -7.88 6.58
C GLY A 187 -7.10 -8.98 5.51
N ARG A 188 -6.61 -10.18 5.85
CA ARG A 188 -6.62 -11.36 4.96
C ARG A 188 -7.26 -12.59 5.62
N ALA A 189 -7.73 -12.47 6.86
CA ALA A 189 -8.24 -13.56 7.68
C ALA A 189 -7.33 -14.80 7.59
N PHE A 190 -7.89 -15.99 7.35
CA PHE A 190 -7.17 -17.25 7.23
C PHE A 190 -6.84 -17.67 5.80
N TYR A 191 -7.18 -16.85 4.79
CA TYR A 191 -7.10 -17.22 3.37
C TYR A 191 -5.67 -17.15 2.78
N GLN A 192 -4.67 -16.83 3.60
CA GLN A 192 -3.25 -16.90 3.27
C GLN A 192 -2.46 -17.54 4.42
N PRO A 193 -2.62 -18.87 4.63
CA PRO A 193 -1.83 -19.62 5.60
C PRO A 193 -0.38 -19.75 5.11
N VAL A 194 0.56 -19.76 6.05
CA VAL A 194 1.99 -20.06 5.84
C VAL A 194 2.36 -21.44 6.39
N ALA A 195 1.54 -22.01 7.27
CA ALA A 195 1.69 -23.34 7.86
C ALA A 195 0.34 -24.07 7.94
N SER A 196 0.35 -25.36 8.31
CA SER A 196 -0.89 -26.14 8.41
C SER A 196 -1.80 -25.64 9.52
N ASN A 197 -3.08 -25.43 9.21
CA ASN A 197 -4.10 -25.14 10.21
C ASN A 197 -4.51 -26.37 11.05
N THR A 198 -4.03 -27.59 10.73
CA THR A 198 -4.35 -28.80 11.51
C THR A 198 -3.65 -28.83 12.87
N THR A 199 -2.40 -28.34 12.97
CA THR A 199 -1.62 -28.38 14.21
C THR A 199 -1.72 -27.06 15.00
N PRO A 200 -1.64 -27.08 16.35
CA PRO A 200 -1.60 -25.86 17.16
C PRO A 200 -0.46 -24.91 16.79
N GLU A 201 0.68 -25.46 16.39
CA GLU A 201 1.90 -24.75 16.01
C GLU A 201 1.71 -24.03 14.67
N GLY A 202 1.20 -24.73 13.66
CA GLY A 202 0.94 -24.13 12.35
C GLY A 202 -0.20 -23.09 12.40
N ARG A 203 -1.20 -23.28 13.28
CA ARG A 203 -2.16 -22.22 13.62
C ARG A 203 -1.47 -21.01 14.28
N GLN A 204 -0.50 -21.22 15.18
CA GLN A 204 0.26 -20.12 15.77
C GLN A 204 1.10 -19.36 14.73
N GLU A 205 1.66 -20.02 13.72
CA GLU A 205 2.35 -19.33 12.62
C GLU A 205 1.40 -18.61 11.65
N ASN A 206 0.16 -19.10 11.49
CA ASN A 206 -0.86 -18.44 10.67
C ASN A 206 -1.43 -17.17 11.33
N ARG A 207 -1.58 -17.16 12.66
CA ARG A 207 -1.90 -15.95 13.43
C ARG A 207 -0.66 -15.05 13.48
N ARG A 208 -0.61 -14.08 12.58
CA ARG A 208 0.55 -13.20 12.37
C ARG A 208 0.15 -11.83 11.83
N VAL A 209 1.08 -10.86 11.93
CA VAL A 209 1.03 -9.61 11.16
C VAL A 209 2.28 -9.50 10.31
N ASP A 210 2.13 -9.11 9.04
CA ASP A 210 3.24 -8.87 8.12
C ASP A 210 3.30 -7.37 7.81
N ILE A 211 4.42 -6.72 8.17
CA ILE A 211 4.76 -5.36 7.72
C ILE A 211 5.63 -5.47 6.47
N ILE A 212 5.25 -4.78 5.40
CA ILE A 212 5.93 -4.81 4.10
C ILE A 212 6.29 -3.39 3.69
N VAL A 213 7.56 -3.14 3.41
CA VAL A 213 8.07 -1.85 2.92
C VAL A 213 8.50 -2.01 1.47
N ALA A 214 7.94 -1.20 0.55
CA ALA A 214 8.18 -1.33 -0.89
C ALA A 214 8.07 0.01 -1.64
N ASP A 215 8.69 0.09 -2.81
CA ASP A 215 8.70 1.26 -3.71
C ASP A 215 7.44 1.37 -4.58
N VAL A 216 6.55 0.37 -4.53
CA VAL A 216 5.39 0.23 -5.42
C VAL A 216 4.11 0.19 -4.59
N PRO A 217 3.08 0.99 -4.91
CA PRO A 217 1.74 0.75 -4.38
C PRO A 217 1.29 -0.65 -4.77
N LEU A 218 1.03 -1.55 -3.80
CA LEU A 218 0.53 -2.91 -4.08
C LEU A 218 -0.81 -2.93 -4.85
N LEU A 219 -1.45 -1.77 -4.99
CA LEU A 219 -2.71 -1.54 -5.71
C LEU A 219 -2.51 -0.68 -6.99
N ALA A 220 -1.27 -0.29 -7.34
CA ALA A 220 -0.96 0.61 -8.47
C ALA A 220 -1.41 0.11 -9.85
N GLY A 221 -1.68 -1.20 -9.99
CA GLY A 221 -2.25 -1.75 -11.22
C GLY A 221 -3.74 -1.45 -11.41
N GLU A 222 -4.50 -1.25 -10.32
CA GLU A 222 -5.98 -1.40 -10.37
C GLU A 222 -6.78 -0.36 -9.55
N THR A 223 -6.16 0.61 -8.86
CA THR A 223 -6.92 1.70 -8.22
C THR A 223 -7.54 2.64 -9.26
N GLY A 224 -8.77 2.33 -9.67
CA GLY A 224 -9.55 3.05 -10.68
C GLY A 224 -9.91 4.52 -10.38
N SER A 225 -9.28 5.17 -9.40
CA SER A 225 -9.50 6.59 -9.08
C SER A 225 -9.14 7.54 -10.23
N GLN A 226 -8.15 7.19 -11.07
CA GLN A 226 -7.91 7.94 -12.32
C GLN A 226 -8.86 7.54 -13.46
N SER A 227 -9.35 6.29 -13.49
CA SER A 227 -10.40 5.85 -14.44
C SER A 227 -11.74 6.56 -14.17
N MET A 228 -12.06 6.81 -12.90
CA MET A 228 -13.22 7.57 -12.42
C MET A 228 -13.13 9.09 -12.68
N ARG A 229 -12.08 9.58 -13.35
CA ARG A 229 -12.03 10.91 -13.98
C ARG A 229 -12.37 10.89 -15.48
N GLY A 230 -12.82 9.75 -16.02
CA GLY A 230 -13.47 9.72 -17.33
C GLY A 230 -14.77 10.50 -17.30
N THR A 231 -14.89 11.53 -18.15
CA THR A 231 -16.12 12.28 -18.38
C THR A 231 -17.26 11.32 -18.74
N VAL A 232 -18.37 11.36 -18.00
CA VAL A 232 -19.56 10.55 -18.30
C VAL A 232 -20.13 11.00 -19.65
N PRO A 233 -20.13 10.16 -20.71
CA PRO A 233 -20.63 10.56 -22.03
C PRO A 233 -22.16 10.48 -22.04
N GLY A 234 -22.81 11.46 -21.39
CA GLY A 234 -24.24 11.42 -21.10
C GLY A 234 -24.87 12.74 -20.64
N HIS A 235 -24.15 13.87 -20.79
CA HIS A 235 -24.74 15.21 -20.68
C HIS A 235 -24.32 16.02 -21.91
N PRO A 236 -25.26 16.51 -22.73
CA PRO A 236 -24.97 17.58 -23.68
C PRO A 236 -24.84 18.89 -22.92
N ASP A 237 -23.71 19.57 -23.04
CA ASP A 237 -23.54 20.92 -22.49
C ASP A 237 -24.56 21.88 -23.10
N LYS A 238 -25.51 22.34 -22.28
CA LYS A 238 -26.39 23.48 -22.59
C LYS A 238 -26.27 24.53 -21.48
N ALA A 239 -25.20 25.32 -21.58
CA ALA A 239 -25.10 26.60 -20.89
C ALA A 239 -25.48 27.74 -21.85
N ALA A 240 -26.77 28.01 -21.99
CA ALA A 240 -27.32 29.28 -22.50
C ALA A 240 -28.84 29.38 -22.31
N GLU A 241 -29.25 30.50 -21.72
CA GLU A 241 -30.45 31.31 -22.03
C GLU A 241 -31.89 30.86 -21.63
N GLU A 242 -32.52 31.83 -20.95
CA GLU A 242 -33.95 32.20 -20.85
C GLU A 242 -34.90 31.50 -19.85
N GLU A 243 -35.90 32.29 -19.43
CA GLU A 243 -36.82 32.05 -18.30
C GLU A 243 -38.18 31.50 -18.77
N GLU A 244 -38.83 30.66 -17.95
CA GLU A 244 -40.21 30.87 -17.44
C GLU A 244 -40.85 29.58 -16.86
N GLY A 245 -41.48 29.71 -15.69
CA GLY A 245 -42.77 29.05 -15.42
C GLY A 245 -42.84 27.58 -14.97
N ALA A 246 -44.08 27.20 -14.63
CA ALA A 246 -44.62 25.85 -14.47
C ALA A 246 -44.01 24.89 -13.41
N SER A 247 -44.53 25.01 -12.19
CA SER A 247 -44.72 23.96 -11.17
C SER A 247 -44.78 22.49 -11.65
N GLY A 248 -44.08 21.59 -10.95
CA GLY A 248 -44.32 20.14 -11.00
C GLY A 248 -43.49 19.34 -9.97
N GLU A 249 -44.16 18.69 -9.00
CA GLU A 249 -43.51 17.73 -8.10
C GLU A 249 -43.33 16.34 -8.76
N PRO A 250 -42.23 15.63 -8.47
CA PRO A 250 -42.17 14.18 -8.60
C PRO A 250 -41.95 13.48 -7.24
N LEU A 251 -43.06 13.04 -6.65
CA LEU A 251 -43.24 11.84 -5.82
C LEU A 251 -41.98 11.19 -5.19
N ARG A 252 -41.79 11.38 -3.88
CA ARG A 252 -40.74 10.70 -3.10
C ARG A 252 -41.23 9.35 -2.55
N GLN A 253 -40.78 8.24 -3.13
CA GLN A 253 -41.19 6.87 -2.75
C GLN A 253 -39.99 5.90 -2.91
N THR A 254 -39.62 5.04 -1.96
CA THR A 254 -39.88 4.94 -0.51
C THR A 254 -38.67 4.27 0.15
N ALA A 255 -38.26 4.74 1.34
CA ALA A 255 -37.38 3.98 2.23
C ALA A 255 -38.20 3.46 3.43
N PRO A 256 -37.96 2.23 3.92
CA PRO A 256 -38.67 1.73 5.10
C PRO A 256 -38.25 2.52 6.35
N PRO A 257 -39.19 2.92 7.24
CA PRO A 257 -38.87 3.73 8.40
C PRO A 257 -38.18 2.92 9.50
N ALA A 258 -37.17 3.52 10.13
CA ALA A 258 -36.65 3.04 11.41
C ALA A 258 -37.68 3.29 12.52
N GLY A 259 -38.02 2.25 13.29
CA GLY A 259 -39.05 2.34 14.32
C GLY A 259 -38.53 2.86 15.65
N SER A 260 -39.08 3.98 16.13
CA SER A 260 -38.99 4.41 17.53
C SER A 260 -40.15 5.33 17.88
N GLY A 261 -40.95 4.97 18.89
CA GLY A 261 -42.09 5.76 19.36
C GLY A 261 -42.47 5.38 20.79
N LEU A 262 -42.45 6.37 21.68
CA LEU A 262 -42.86 6.26 23.10
C LEU A 262 -44.16 7.04 23.34
N SER A 263 -44.79 6.77 24.50
CA SER A 263 -45.87 7.54 25.14
C SER A 263 -47.32 7.30 24.65
N GLY A 264 -48.23 7.08 25.61
CA GLY A 264 -49.69 7.11 25.40
C GLY A 264 -50.49 6.01 26.13
N GLY A 265 -50.89 6.25 27.39
CA GLY A 265 -52.03 5.58 28.04
C GLY A 265 -53.26 6.49 28.10
N PRO A 266 -54.31 6.24 28.94
CA PRO A 266 -54.47 5.17 29.94
C PRO A 266 -55.83 4.42 29.88
N ASP A 267 -56.09 3.45 30.78
CA ASP A 267 -57.11 3.52 31.88
C ASP A 267 -57.60 2.14 32.43
N ALA A 268 -58.12 2.15 33.67
CA ALA A 268 -59.00 1.21 34.38
C ALA A 268 -58.76 -0.33 34.35
N GLY A 269 -58.50 -0.94 35.53
CA GLY A 269 -58.31 -2.40 35.64
C GLY A 269 -58.44 -3.13 37.01
N VAL A 270 -58.62 -2.42 38.15
CA VAL A 270 -59.03 -2.94 39.48
C VAL A 270 -58.13 -4.00 40.21
N THR A 271 -57.78 -3.69 41.47
CA THR A 271 -57.05 -4.51 42.47
C THR A 271 -58.00 -4.93 43.64
N PRO A 272 -57.60 -5.50 44.80
CA PRO A 272 -56.31 -6.03 45.33
C PRO A 272 -56.46 -7.51 45.79
N ALA A 273 -55.77 -8.16 46.75
CA ALA A 273 -54.71 -7.87 47.75
C ALA A 273 -53.97 -9.19 48.17
N GLY A 274 -52.92 -9.13 49.01
CA GLY A 274 -52.47 -10.30 49.79
C GLY A 274 -50.98 -10.36 50.19
N GLU A 275 -50.63 -9.79 51.36
CA GLU A 275 -49.34 -9.92 52.07
C GLU A 275 -49.59 -10.42 53.52
N PRO A 276 -48.61 -10.71 54.42
CA PRO A 276 -47.14 -10.59 54.32
C PRO A 276 -46.27 -11.78 54.87
N GLY A 277 -44.96 -11.76 54.54
CA GLY A 277 -43.85 -11.85 55.52
C GLY A 277 -43.35 -13.19 56.09
N THR A 278 -42.01 -13.35 56.19
CA THR A 278 -41.21 -13.61 57.44
C THR A 278 -39.77 -14.10 57.13
N THR A 279 -38.79 -13.59 57.89
CA THR A 279 -37.36 -14.01 57.97
C THR A 279 -36.82 -13.70 59.38
N PRO A 280 -35.59 -14.13 59.81
CA PRO A 280 -34.71 -15.22 59.38
C PRO A 280 -34.58 -16.27 60.53
N PRO A 281 -33.42 -16.88 60.96
CA PRO A 281 -32.09 -16.30 61.22
C PRO A 281 -30.91 -17.05 60.54
N ALA A 282 -29.67 -16.61 60.81
CA ALA A 282 -28.42 -17.13 60.23
C ALA A 282 -27.65 -18.11 61.15
N ALA A 283 -26.64 -18.80 60.60
CA ALA A 283 -25.72 -19.68 61.33
C ALA A 283 -24.24 -19.45 60.92
N SER A 284 -23.31 -19.81 61.82
CA SER A 284 -21.92 -19.35 61.92
C SER A 284 -20.93 -19.76 60.81
N PRO A 285 -19.82 -19.01 60.63
CA PRO A 285 -18.69 -19.39 59.76
C PRO A 285 -17.76 -20.44 60.41
N PRO A 286 -16.88 -21.11 59.62
CA PRO A 286 -15.90 -22.07 60.12
C PRO A 286 -14.72 -21.43 60.89
N ALA A 287 -14.00 -22.24 61.67
CA ALA A 287 -13.04 -21.79 62.66
C ALA A 287 -11.67 -21.35 62.11
N VAL A 288 -11.00 -20.47 62.86
CA VAL A 288 -9.62 -20.02 62.65
C VAL A 288 -8.62 -21.06 63.16
N ALA A 289 -7.57 -21.35 62.39
CA ALA A 289 -6.41 -22.12 62.84
C ALA A 289 -5.28 -21.19 63.28
N THR A 290 -4.76 -21.40 64.49
CA THR A 290 -3.66 -20.60 65.07
C THR A 290 -2.29 -21.11 64.58
N PRO A 291 -1.33 -20.24 64.21
CA PRO A 291 0.02 -20.67 63.84
C PRO A 291 0.83 -21.10 65.08
N ALA A 292 1.68 -22.13 64.90
CA ALA A 292 2.70 -22.49 65.88
C ALA A 292 3.96 -21.61 65.73
N ALA A 293 4.52 -21.17 66.85
CA ALA A 293 5.80 -20.47 66.90
C ALA A 293 6.97 -21.47 67.11
N PRO A 294 8.21 -21.13 66.69
CA PRO A 294 9.33 -22.07 66.70
C PRO A 294 10.00 -22.23 68.08
N SER A 295 10.78 -23.30 68.21
CA SER A 295 11.82 -23.53 69.23
C SER A 295 12.89 -24.44 68.64
#